data_AF-A0A840D8N4-F1
#
_entry.id   AF-A0A840D8N4-F1
#
_cell.length_a   1.000
_cell.length_b   1.000
_cell.length_c   1.000
_cell.angle_alpha   90.00
_cell.angle_beta   90.00
_cell.angle_gamma   90.00
#
_symmetry.space_group_name_H-M   'P 1'
#
loop_
_entity.id
_entity.type
_entity.pdbx_description
1 polymer ?
#
loop_
_entity_poly.entity_id
_entity_poly.type
_entity_poly.pdbx_seq_one_letter_code
_entity_poly.pdbx_strand_id
1 'polypeptide(L)'
;MNSLVESYTESMNGIPHGRIPSGMLWCDTRKGHERYIWYNPPQARKMYFRADLNIPDGTFNLPGIIYVATQDSLDVHSFKGKRPEDKTELYLAPFFNVTGAGVCLGSSSLEKPQDMDFSALQEYWEKRFWLSEFSHLGGSNNPTRSNLVSVTEQARNYPFDYSELRSSNKQLKDLLS
;
A
#
# COMPACT_ATOMS: atom_id res chain seq x y z
N MET A 1 13.51 -38.08 -10.98
CA MET A 1 12.14 -37.97 -10.43
C MET A 1 12.07 -36.80 -9.45
N ASN A 2 12.61 -35.61 -9.82
CA ASN A 2 12.74 -34.46 -8.90
C ASN A 2 12.38 -33.10 -9.52
N SER A 3 12.49 -32.89 -10.83
CA SER A 3 12.21 -31.56 -11.42
C SER A 3 10.73 -31.13 -11.32
N LEU A 4 9.79 -32.08 -11.41
CA LEU A 4 8.36 -31.78 -11.26
C LEU A 4 8.02 -31.41 -9.82
N VAL A 5 8.58 -32.12 -8.83
CA VAL A 5 8.33 -31.83 -7.40
C VAL A 5 9.02 -30.55 -6.98
N GLU A 6 10.25 -30.31 -7.43
CA GLU A 6 11.00 -29.05 -7.20
C GLU A 6 10.26 -27.85 -7.81
N SER A 7 9.77 -27.96 -9.05
CA SER A 7 8.93 -26.93 -9.67
C SER A 7 7.60 -26.72 -8.94
N TYR A 8 7.07 -27.77 -8.30
CA TYR A 8 5.83 -27.73 -7.55
C TYR A 8 6.01 -27.04 -6.19
N THR A 9 7.10 -27.35 -5.46
CA THR A 9 7.46 -26.69 -4.20
C THR A 9 7.92 -25.25 -4.41
N GLU A 10 8.68 -24.95 -5.48
CA GLU A 10 8.99 -23.56 -5.85
C GLU A 10 7.72 -22.79 -6.22
N SER A 11 6.71 -23.45 -6.81
CA SER A 11 5.46 -22.79 -7.18
C SER A 11 4.47 -22.53 -6.03
N MET A 12 4.69 -23.17 -4.88
CA MET A 12 3.93 -22.91 -3.64
C MET A 12 4.60 -21.81 -2.79
N ASN A 13 5.88 -21.48 -3.06
CA ASN A 13 6.61 -20.40 -2.39
C ASN A 13 6.02 -19.04 -2.76
N GLY A 14 5.01 -18.62 -2.00
CA GLY A 14 4.42 -17.29 -2.11
C GLY A 14 2.90 -17.25 -2.06
N ILE A 15 2.20 -18.39 -2.10
CA ILE A 15 0.76 -18.42 -1.82
C ILE A 15 0.59 -18.32 -0.30
N PRO A 16 -0.05 -17.25 0.21
CA PRO A 16 -0.27 -17.08 1.64
C PRO A 16 -1.22 -18.15 2.16
N HIS A 17 -0.89 -18.72 3.32
CA HIS A 17 -1.74 -19.65 4.06
C HIS A 17 -2.13 -19.11 5.44
N GLY A 18 -2.81 -19.94 6.24
CA GLY A 18 -3.15 -19.63 7.62
C GLY A 18 -4.39 -18.74 7.76
N ARG A 19 -4.49 -18.06 8.91
CA ARG A 19 -5.66 -17.26 9.29
C ARG A 19 -5.72 -15.97 8.48
N ILE A 20 -6.86 -15.70 7.86
CA ILE A 20 -7.12 -14.44 7.15
C ILE A 20 -7.27 -13.29 8.18
N PRO A 21 -6.45 -12.22 8.10
CA PRO A 21 -6.57 -11.05 8.96
C PRO A 21 -7.91 -10.33 8.75
N SER A 22 -8.47 -9.73 9.80
CA SER A 22 -9.78 -9.05 9.74
C SER A 22 -9.83 -7.85 8.79
N GLY A 23 -8.67 -7.28 8.46
CA GLY A 23 -8.53 -6.19 7.48
C GLY A 23 -8.46 -6.66 6.02
N MET A 24 -8.41 -7.98 5.76
CA MET A 24 -8.42 -8.52 4.40
C MET A 24 -9.82 -8.37 3.79
N LEU A 25 -9.88 -7.70 2.64
CA LEU A 25 -11.09 -7.40 1.88
C LEU A 25 -11.29 -8.37 0.70
N TRP A 26 -10.19 -8.79 0.07
CA TRP A 26 -10.20 -9.73 -1.05
C TRP A 26 -8.94 -10.58 -1.07
N CYS A 27 -9.09 -11.82 -1.50
CA CYS A 27 -7.99 -12.76 -1.67
C CYS A 27 -8.31 -13.69 -2.85
N ASP A 28 -7.51 -13.58 -3.91
CA ASP A 28 -7.45 -14.57 -5.00
C ASP A 28 -6.09 -15.26 -4.93
N THR A 29 -6.09 -16.58 -4.74
CA THR A 29 -4.88 -17.41 -4.67
C THR A 29 -4.68 -18.27 -5.92
N ARG A 30 -5.52 -18.09 -6.95
CA ARG A 30 -5.37 -18.84 -8.20
C ARG A 30 -4.07 -18.41 -8.88
N LYS A 31 -3.25 -19.40 -9.21
CA LYS A 31 -1.95 -19.19 -9.85
C LYS A 31 -2.08 -18.32 -11.11
N GLY A 32 -1.32 -17.23 -11.19
CA GLY A 32 -1.36 -16.26 -12.29
C GLY A 32 -2.46 -15.19 -12.18
N HIS A 33 -3.28 -15.24 -11.12
CA HIS A 33 -4.33 -14.28 -10.81
C HIS A 33 -4.25 -13.78 -9.37
N GLU A 34 -3.10 -13.97 -8.71
CA GLU A 34 -2.92 -13.65 -7.31
C GLU A 34 -3.17 -12.17 -7.05
N ARG A 35 -4.15 -11.91 -6.18
CA ARG A 35 -4.57 -10.55 -5.85
C ARG A 35 -5.07 -10.50 -4.42
N TYR A 36 -4.42 -9.66 -3.62
CA TYR A 36 -4.73 -9.48 -2.21
C TYR A 36 -5.06 -8.03 -1.94
N ILE A 37 -6.22 -7.80 -1.33
CA ILE A 37 -6.69 -6.45 -1.01
C ILE A 37 -6.98 -6.40 0.47
N TRP A 38 -6.33 -5.48 1.17
CA TRP A 38 -6.58 -5.24 2.59
C TRP A 38 -6.54 -3.75 2.90
N TYR A 39 -7.00 -3.39 4.09
CA TYR A 39 -6.95 -2.01 4.53
C TYR A 39 -6.30 -1.87 5.90
N ASN A 40 -5.79 -0.67 6.12
CA ASN A 40 -5.37 -0.17 7.41
C ASN A 40 -6.20 1.07 7.77
N PRO A 41 -6.69 1.17 9.02
CA PRO A 41 -7.36 2.37 9.49
C PRO A 41 -6.37 3.56 9.53
N PRO A 42 -6.88 4.80 9.65
CA PRO A 42 -6.07 5.98 9.89
C PRO A 42 -5.15 5.75 11.09
N GLN A 43 -3.85 5.96 10.88
CA GLN A 43 -2.83 5.72 11.90
C GLN A 43 -1.58 6.54 11.63
N ALA A 44 -0.77 6.69 12.67
CA ALA A 44 0.55 7.29 12.55
C ALA A 44 1.54 6.27 11.98
N ARG A 45 2.32 6.65 10.97
CA ARG A 45 3.36 5.79 10.37
C ARG A 45 4.71 6.51 10.36
N LYS A 46 5.77 5.75 10.60
CA LYS A 46 7.13 6.22 10.38
C LYS A 46 7.41 6.25 8.88
N MET A 47 7.91 7.38 8.38
CA MET A 47 8.26 7.60 6.98
C MET A 47 9.67 8.16 6.89
N TYR A 48 10.35 7.81 5.80
CA TYR A 48 11.74 8.18 5.50
C TYR A 48 11.77 8.93 4.18
N PHE A 49 12.50 10.04 4.10
CA PHE A 49 12.51 10.90 2.93
C PHE A 49 13.93 11.17 2.45
N ARG A 50 14.09 11.29 1.13
CA ARG A 50 15.33 11.84 0.57
C ARG A 50 15.49 13.28 1.04
N ALA A 51 16.75 13.65 1.29
CA ALA A 51 17.13 14.99 1.73
C ALA A 51 16.65 16.11 0.78
N ASP A 52 16.55 15.84 -0.53
CA ASP A 52 16.10 16.80 -1.54
C ASP A 52 14.62 17.20 -1.43
N LEU A 53 13.80 16.42 -0.72
CA LEU A 53 12.41 16.79 -0.43
C LEU A 53 12.28 17.82 0.71
N ASN A 54 13.35 18.07 1.48
CA ASN A 54 13.33 18.96 2.66
C ASN A 54 12.25 18.60 3.71
N ILE A 55 11.89 17.32 3.79
CA ILE A 55 11.00 16.74 4.80
C ILE A 55 11.88 15.87 5.71
N PRO A 56 12.02 16.18 7.01
CA PRO A 56 12.73 15.29 7.91
C PRO A 56 12.02 13.94 8.07
N ASP A 57 12.76 12.86 8.28
CA ASP A 57 12.18 11.60 8.71
C ASP A 57 11.35 11.78 9.99
N GLY A 58 10.35 10.92 10.18
CA GLY A 58 9.53 11.00 11.39
C GLY A 58 8.26 10.20 11.30
N THR A 59 7.34 10.51 12.21
CA THR A 59 6.05 9.86 12.32
C THR A 59 4.95 10.83 11.89
N PHE A 60 4.06 10.39 11.02
CA PHE A 60 3.03 11.23 10.40
C PHE A 60 1.66 10.57 10.49
N ASN A 61 0.63 11.36 10.79
CA ASN A 61 -0.75 10.89 10.87
C ASN A 61 -1.33 10.74 9.47
N LEU A 62 -1.75 9.54 9.10
CA LEU A 62 -2.18 9.23 7.74
C LEU A 62 -3.68 8.92 7.66
N PRO A 63 -4.32 9.09 6.49
CA PRO A 63 -5.68 8.64 6.27
C PRO A 63 -5.76 7.10 6.30
N GLY A 64 -6.97 6.55 6.15
CA GLY A 64 -7.12 5.12 5.92
C GLY A 64 -6.49 4.75 4.57
N ILE A 65 -5.85 3.58 4.49
CA ILE A 65 -5.14 3.13 3.30
C ILE A 65 -5.65 1.74 2.92
N ILE A 66 -5.91 1.54 1.63
CA ILE A 66 -6.18 0.24 1.01
C ILE A 66 -4.97 -0.13 0.17
N TYR A 67 -4.50 -1.35 0.34
CA TYR A 67 -3.43 -1.95 -0.45
C TYR A 67 -4.05 -2.96 -1.42
N VAL A 68 -3.56 -2.97 -2.65
CA VAL A 68 -3.89 -3.98 -3.67
C VAL A 68 -2.55 -4.55 -4.13
N ALA A 69 -2.22 -5.73 -3.64
CA ALA A 69 -1.00 -6.42 -4.02
C ALA A 69 -1.27 -7.52 -5.04
N THR A 70 -0.41 -7.60 -6.05
CA THR A 70 -0.29 -8.76 -6.94
C THR A 70 1.06 -9.43 -6.73
N GLN A 71 1.48 -10.32 -7.63
CA GLN A 71 2.79 -10.96 -7.55
C GLN A 71 3.95 -9.95 -7.48
N ASP A 72 3.91 -8.91 -8.32
CA ASP A 72 5.06 -8.01 -8.54
C ASP A 72 4.74 -6.53 -8.31
N SER A 73 3.48 -6.18 -8.09
CA SER A 73 3.04 -4.78 -7.97
C SER A 73 2.25 -4.53 -6.70
N LEU A 74 2.31 -3.27 -6.25
CA LEU A 74 1.51 -2.76 -5.16
C LEU A 74 0.84 -1.47 -5.62
N ASP A 75 -0.48 -1.45 -5.54
CA ASP A 75 -1.27 -0.24 -5.63
C ASP A 75 -1.75 0.17 -4.23
N VAL A 76 -1.82 1.48 -3.97
CA VAL A 76 -2.35 2.06 -2.74
C VAL A 76 -3.41 3.10 -3.04
N HIS A 77 -4.48 3.06 -2.24
CA HIS A 77 -5.59 4.03 -2.27
C HIS A 77 -5.84 4.58 -0.88
N SER A 78 -6.36 5.79 -0.79
CA SER A 78 -6.81 6.36 0.50
C SER A 78 -8.31 6.36 0.64
N PHE A 79 -8.80 6.27 1.88
CA PHE A 79 -10.21 6.40 2.21
C PHE A 79 -10.41 7.21 3.50
N LYS A 80 -11.63 7.71 3.70
CA LYS A 80 -12.03 8.45 4.89
C LYS A 80 -12.74 7.53 5.88
N GLY A 81 -12.47 7.71 7.17
CA GLY A 81 -13.06 6.90 8.24
C GLY A 81 -12.18 5.71 8.65
N LYS A 82 -12.72 4.83 9.51
CA LYS A 82 -11.94 3.75 10.15
C LYS A 82 -11.96 2.42 9.40
N ARG A 83 -13.06 2.12 8.70
CA ARG A 83 -13.26 0.87 7.96
C ARG A 83 -13.99 1.19 6.66
N PRO A 84 -13.48 0.75 5.50
CA PRO A 84 -14.16 0.95 4.24
C PRO A 84 -15.27 -0.09 4.07
N GLU A 85 -16.31 0.31 3.33
CA GLU A 85 -17.43 -0.50 2.87
C GLU A 85 -17.47 -0.46 1.34
N ASP A 86 -18.25 -1.32 0.69
CA ASP A 86 -18.29 -1.46 -0.78
C ASP A 86 -18.50 -0.13 -1.53
N LYS A 87 -19.31 0.78 -0.97
CA LYS A 87 -19.62 2.09 -1.56
C LYS A 87 -18.68 3.21 -1.09
N THR A 88 -17.69 2.91 -0.24
CA THR A 88 -16.71 3.89 0.23
C THR A 88 -15.95 4.46 -0.95
N GLU A 89 -15.99 5.79 -1.08
CA GLU A 89 -15.22 6.53 -2.08
C GLU A 89 -13.72 6.39 -1.82
N LEU A 90 -12.98 6.17 -2.90
CA LEU A 90 -11.54 6.07 -2.89
C LEU A 90 -10.90 7.37 -3.38
N TYR A 91 -9.79 7.71 -2.76
CA TYR A 91 -9.00 8.90 -3.03
C TYR A 91 -7.61 8.50 -3.51
N LEU A 92 -6.96 9.40 -4.23
CA LEU A 92 -5.53 9.28 -4.52
C LEU A 92 -4.76 9.21 -3.20
N ALA A 93 -3.81 8.29 -3.12
CA ALA A 93 -2.99 8.15 -1.95
C ALA A 93 -2.03 9.36 -1.84
N PRO A 94 -2.04 10.13 -0.74
CA PRO A 94 -1.26 11.35 -0.61
C PRO A 94 0.18 11.03 -0.22
N PHE A 95 0.87 10.25 -1.04
CA PHE A 95 2.24 9.78 -0.76
C PHE A 95 3.15 10.02 -1.96
N PHE A 96 4.43 10.27 -1.66
CA PHE A 96 5.49 10.24 -2.65
C PHE A 96 5.70 8.82 -3.16
N ASN A 97 6.41 8.66 -4.28
CA ASN A 97 6.64 7.39 -4.96
C ASN A 97 5.35 6.68 -5.42
N VAL A 98 4.19 7.36 -5.43
CA VAL A 98 2.91 6.80 -5.91
C VAL A 98 2.45 7.56 -7.15
N THR A 99 2.31 6.86 -8.28
CA THR A 99 1.79 7.42 -9.54
C THR A 99 0.39 6.87 -9.80
N GLY A 100 -0.63 7.73 -9.70
CA GLY A 100 -2.02 7.29 -9.70
C GLY A 100 -2.31 6.47 -8.44
N ALA A 101 -2.34 5.15 -8.57
CA ALA A 101 -2.39 4.22 -7.43
C ALA A 101 -1.10 3.40 -7.26
N GLY A 102 -0.29 3.27 -8.32
CA GLY A 102 0.85 2.37 -8.35
C GLY A 102 2.05 2.89 -7.58
N VAL A 103 2.60 2.05 -6.71
CA VAL A 103 3.79 2.32 -5.92
C VAL A 103 5.04 2.03 -6.74
N CYS A 104 5.95 3.00 -6.82
CA CYS A 104 7.30 2.80 -7.28
C CYS A 104 8.13 2.17 -6.14
N LEU A 105 8.31 0.85 -6.21
CA LEU A 105 8.94 0.04 -5.16
C LEU A 105 10.48 0.15 -5.13
N GLY A 106 11.06 0.92 -6.05
CA GLY A 106 12.51 1.03 -6.22
C GLY A 106 13.21 -0.32 -6.41
N SER A 107 14.50 -0.37 -6.11
CA SER A 107 15.33 -1.58 -6.17
C SER A 107 15.51 -2.26 -4.80
N SER A 108 14.62 -2.03 -3.83
CA SER A 108 14.83 -2.51 -2.45
C SER A 108 14.93 -4.03 -2.38
N SER A 109 15.93 -4.54 -1.66
CA SER A 109 16.28 -5.95 -1.52
C SER A 109 15.55 -6.67 -0.38
N LEU A 110 14.30 -6.30 -0.07
CA LEU A 110 13.55 -7.01 0.97
C LEU A 110 13.26 -8.43 0.48
N GLU A 111 13.85 -9.42 1.13
CA GLU A 111 13.63 -10.82 0.81
C GLU A 111 12.18 -11.19 1.08
N LYS A 112 11.54 -11.80 0.08
CA LYS A 112 10.19 -12.34 0.22
C LYS A 112 10.26 -13.58 1.12
N PRO A 113 9.46 -13.66 2.19
CA PRO A 113 9.40 -14.86 3.03
C PRO A 113 9.15 -16.13 2.20
N GLN A 114 9.89 -17.20 2.49
CA GLN A 114 9.70 -18.50 1.84
C GLN A 114 8.38 -19.14 2.27
N ASP A 115 8.09 -19.09 3.57
CA ASP A 115 6.83 -19.54 4.15
C ASP A 115 5.93 -18.32 4.39
N MET A 116 4.92 -18.15 3.52
CA MET A 116 4.07 -16.97 3.52
C MET A 116 2.74 -17.31 4.18
N ASP A 117 2.41 -16.65 5.29
CA ASP A 117 1.03 -16.56 5.76
C ASP A 117 0.41 -15.21 5.34
N PHE A 118 -0.90 -15.05 5.52
CA PHE A 118 -1.57 -13.80 5.16
C PHE A 118 -1.06 -12.57 5.92
N SER A 119 -0.59 -12.73 7.15
CA SER A 119 -0.05 -11.62 7.95
C SER A 119 1.35 -11.23 7.47
N ALA A 120 2.20 -12.21 7.18
CA ALA A 120 3.52 -12.04 6.61
C ALA A 120 3.45 -11.39 5.22
N LEU A 121 2.44 -11.73 4.41
CA LEU A 121 2.19 -11.08 3.12
C LEU A 121 1.89 -9.58 3.29
N GLN A 122 0.97 -9.23 4.20
CA GLN A 122 0.64 -7.84 4.48
C GLN A 122 1.86 -7.09 5.01
N GLU A 123 2.57 -7.68 5.96
CA GLU A 123 3.77 -7.10 6.56
C GLU A 123 4.89 -6.89 5.53
N TYR A 124 5.10 -7.85 4.63
CA TYR A 124 6.09 -7.75 3.54
C TYR A 124 5.80 -6.53 2.66
N TRP A 125 4.58 -6.41 2.15
CA TRP A 125 4.20 -5.30 1.26
C TRP A 125 4.17 -3.96 1.98
N GLU A 126 3.65 -3.91 3.20
CA GLU A 126 3.66 -2.70 4.01
C GLU A 126 5.08 -2.24 4.33
N LYS A 127 5.99 -3.14 4.72
CA LYS A 127 7.40 -2.79 4.94
C LYS A 127 8.05 -2.29 3.67
N ARG A 128 7.82 -2.97 2.53
CA ARG A 128 8.38 -2.57 1.24
C ARG A 128 7.93 -1.16 0.85
N PHE A 129 6.73 -0.74 1.23
CA PHE A 129 6.25 0.62 1.02
C PHE A 129 6.79 1.61 2.08
N TRP A 130 6.54 1.37 3.37
CA TRP A 130 6.81 2.35 4.44
C TRP A 130 8.27 2.48 4.83
N LEU A 131 9.06 1.42 4.66
CA LEU A 131 10.51 1.46 4.90
C LEU A 131 11.29 1.85 3.63
N SER A 132 10.59 2.16 2.54
CA SER A 132 11.23 2.79 1.37
C SER A 132 11.56 4.25 1.67
N GLU A 133 12.56 4.76 0.96
CA GLU A 133 12.89 6.18 0.97
C GLU A 133 11.95 6.91 0.00
N PHE A 134 11.02 7.69 0.54
CA PHE A 134 10.14 8.56 -0.23
C PHE A 134 10.97 9.66 -0.91
N SER A 135 10.84 9.77 -2.23
CA SER A 135 11.85 10.48 -3.04
C SER A 135 11.30 11.46 -4.06
N HIS A 136 10.17 11.17 -4.68
CA HIS A 136 9.64 12.00 -5.76
C HIS A 136 8.11 11.97 -5.80
N LEU A 137 7.52 13.01 -6.40
CA LEU A 137 6.11 12.96 -6.79
C LEU A 137 5.96 11.92 -7.91
N GLY A 138 5.01 11.01 -7.76
CA GLY A 138 4.72 10.01 -8.79
C GLY A 138 4.03 10.64 -9.99
N GLY A 139 4.83 11.00 -11.00
CA GLY A 139 4.36 11.68 -12.19
C GLY A 139 4.14 13.19 -11.99
N SER A 140 3.40 13.80 -12.91
CA SER A 140 3.22 15.26 -12.97
C SER A 140 2.10 15.81 -12.07
N ASN A 141 1.29 14.95 -11.44
CA ASN A 141 0.07 15.36 -10.76
C ASN A 141 0.21 15.27 -9.24
N ASN A 142 -0.04 16.38 -8.56
CA ASN A 142 -0.10 16.43 -7.10
C ASN A 142 -1.33 15.63 -6.58
N PRO A 143 -1.16 14.62 -5.70
CA PRO A 143 -2.26 13.76 -5.24
C PRO A 143 -3.19 14.44 -4.23
N THR A 144 -2.76 15.56 -3.65
CA THR A 144 -3.52 16.39 -2.69
C THR A 144 -4.03 17.67 -3.33
N ARG A 145 -4.93 18.41 -2.65
CA ARG A 145 -5.42 19.71 -3.15
C ARG A 145 -4.34 20.79 -3.03
N SER A 146 -3.68 20.84 -1.88
CA SER A 146 -2.51 21.68 -1.59
C SER A 146 -1.21 20.94 -1.87
N ASN A 147 -0.07 21.63 -1.86
CA ASN A 147 1.25 21.02 -2.10
C ASN A 147 1.51 19.83 -1.15
N LEU A 148 1.88 18.67 -1.69
CA LEU A 148 2.05 17.44 -0.91
C LEU A 148 3.10 17.56 0.22
N VAL A 149 4.20 18.30 0.01
CA VAL A 149 5.20 18.54 1.05
C VAL A 149 4.55 19.23 2.26
N SER A 150 3.78 20.29 2.01
CA SER A 150 3.09 21.04 3.06
C SER A 150 2.01 20.22 3.76
N VAL A 151 1.27 19.37 3.04
CA VAL A 151 0.27 18.46 3.63
C VAL A 151 0.96 17.41 4.51
N THR A 152 2.08 16.85 4.04
CA THR A 152 2.85 15.84 4.76
C THR A 152 3.43 16.43 6.05
N GLU A 153 4.05 17.61 6.01
CA GLU A 153 4.60 18.25 7.21
C GLU A 153 3.52 18.61 8.24
N GLN A 154 2.34 19.06 7.80
CA GLN A 154 1.22 19.31 8.72
C GLN A 154 0.77 18.02 9.43
N ALA A 155 0.70 16.91 8.69
CA ALA A 155 0.31 15.60 9.23
C ALA A 155 1.27 15.08 10.32
N ARG A 156 2.48 15.63 10.46
CA ARG A 156 3.41 15.30 11.55
C ARG A 156 2.84 15.63 12.93
N ASN A 157 2.22 16.81 13.05
CA ASN A 157 1.79 17.37 14.34
C ASN A 157 0.26 17.35 14.53
N TYR A 158 -0.49 17.17 13.43
CA TYR A 158 -1.95 17.22 13.44
C TYR A 158 -2.54 15.95 12.82
N PRO A 159 -3.79 15.59 13.16
CA PRO A 159 -4.54 14.58 12.42
C PRO A 159 -4.56 14.91 10.92
N PHE A 160 -4.58 13.89 10.08
CA PHE A 160 -4.63 14.10 8.64
C PHE A 160 -5.89 14.87 8.22
N ASP A 161 -5.73 15.95 7.45
CA ASP A 161 -6.86 16.71 6.93
C ASP A 161 -7.48 16.03 5.70
N TYR A 162 -8.67 15.45 5.88
CA TYR A 162 -9.42 14.82 4.80
C TYR A 162 -9.90 15.76 3.69
N SER A 163 -9.85 17.08 3.90
CA SER A 163 -10.12 18.06 2.86
C SER A 163 -9.07 18.04 1.74
N GLU A 164 -7.85 17.58 2.05
CA GLU A 164 -6.73 17.50 1.11
C GLU A 164 -6.83 16.33 0.13
N LEU A 165 -7.67 15.33 0.42
CA LEU A 165 -7.82 14.15 -0.44
C LEU A 165 -8.52 14.51 -1.76
N ARG A 166 -7.92 14.07 -2.88
CA ARG A 166 -8.51 14.15 -4.22
C ARG A 166 -9.19 12.84 -4.58
N SER A 167 -10.44 12.92 -5.02
CA SER A 167 -11.21 11.74 -5.44
C SER A 167 -10.51 11.03 -6.59
N SER A 168 -10.50 9.71 -6.55
CA SER A 168 -10.07 8.87 -7.67
C SER A 168 -11.22 8.52 -8.63
N ASN A 169 -12.44 8.99 -8.34
CA ASN A 169 -13.68 8.59 -9.01
C ASN A 169 -13.95 7.07 -8.98
N LYS A 170 -13.44 6.38 -7.95
CA LYS A 170 -13.66 4.96 -7.70
C LYS A 170 -14.27 4.73 -6.33
N GLN A 171 -14.91 3.58 -6.15
CA GLN A 171 -15.40 3.05 -4.89
C GLN A 171 -14.68 1.73 -4.56
N LEU A 172 -14.73 1.28 -3.30
CA LEU A 172 -14.11 0.02 -2.91
C LEU A 172 -14.57 -1.15 -3.78
N LYS A 173 -15.87 -1.26 -4.08
CA LYS A 173 -16.43 -2.32 -4.94
C LYS A 173 -15.75 -2.42 -6.31
N ASP A 174 -15.25 -1.30 -6.85
CA ASP A 174 -14.57 -1.27 -8.15
C ASP A 174 -13.16 -1.89 -8.08
N LEU A 175 -12.61 -2.05 -6.87
CA LEU A 175 -11.42 -2.85 -6.63
C LEU A 175 -11.75 -4.33 -6.40
N LEU A 176 -12.94 -4.66 -5.92
CA LEU A 176 -13.35 -6.04 -5.58
C LEU A 176 -13.98 -6.79 -6.76
N SER A 177 -14.25 -6.10 -7.86
CA SER A 177 -14.79 -6.68 -9.11
C SER A 177 -13.74 -7.41 -9.94
#